data_AF-A0A7W1E4K3-F1
#
_entry.id   AF-A0A7W1E4K3-F1
#
_cell.length_a   1.000
_cell.length_b   1.000
_cell.length_c   1.000
_cell.angle_alpha   90.00
_cell.angle_beta   90.00
_cell.angle_gamma   90.00
#
_symmetry.space_group_name_H-M   'P 1'
#
loop_
_entity.id
_entity.type
_entity.pdbx_description
1 polymer ?
#
loop_
_entity_poly.entity_id
_entity_poly.type
_entity_poly.pdbx_seq_one_letter_code
_entity_poly.pdbx_strand_id
1 'polypeptide(L)'
;MSFSEAVETVGKVVDGVGVGAIVIGIAAASVAALRPAVPGSDRYRIYRQRLGRAILLGLELLVAADIIRTVAVTPTLTNAGVLAVIVVIRTFLSFSLEVELGGRWPWHREPDAPSSR
;
A
#
# COMPACT_ATOMS: atom_id res chain seq x y z
N MET A 1 -26.60 -6.35 -15.53
CA MET A 1 -25.55 -5.68 -14.73
C MET A 1 -25.13 -4.45 -15.49
N SER A 2 -25.24 -3.27 -14.86
CA SER A 2 -24.70 -2.04 -15.45
C SER A 2 -23.16 -2.06 -15.38
N PHE A 3 -22.47 -1.41 -16.30
CA PHE A 3 -21.00 -1.31 -16.28
C PHE A 3 -20.48 -0.73 -14.96
N SER A 4 -21.21 0.23 -14.38
CA SER A 4 -20.89 0.85 -13.09
C SER A 4 -20.99 -0.14 -11.91
N GLU A 5 -22.02 -0.99 -11.86
CA GLU A 5 -22.13 -2.04 -10.82
C GLU A 5 -21.00 -3.07 -10.89
N ALA A 6 -20.62 -3.46 -12.12
CA ALA A 6 -19.54 -4.41 -12.32
C ALA A 6 -18.23 -3.85 -11.77
N VAL A 7 -17.92 -2.59 -12.08
CA VAL A 7 -16.68 -1.98 -11.59
C VAL A 7 -16.73 -1.67 -10.09
N GLU A 8 -17.87 -1.27 -9.54
CA GLU A 8 -18.02 -1.09 -8.10
C GLU A 8 -17.77 -2.41 -7.33
N THR A 9 -18.30 -3.52 -7.85
CA THR A 9 -18.10 -4.85 -7.25
C THR A 9 -16.65 -5.27 -7.30
N VAL A 10 -15.99 -5.10 -8.46
CA VAL A 10 -14.56 -5.38 -8.60
C VAL A 10 -13.74 -4.52 -7.63
N GLY A 11 -14.02 -3.23 -7.54
CA GLY A 11 -13.34 -2.31 -6.61
C GLY A 11 -13.46 -2.77 -5.15
N LYS A 12 -14.66 -3.14 -4.69
CA LYS A 12 -14.88 -3.67 -3.34
C LYS A 12 -14.12 -4.97 -3.06
N VAL A 13 -14.05 -5.87 -4.04
CA VAL A 13 -13.30 -7.13 -3.92
C VAL A 13 -11.80 -6.84 -3.81
N VAL A 14 -11.26 -5.96 -4.67
CA VAL A 14 -9.83 -5.61 -4.65
C VAL A 14 -9.47 -4.89 -3.34
N ASP A 15 -10.31 -3.98 -2.84
CA ASP A 15 -10.14 -3.35 -1.53
C ASP A 15 -10.09 -4.40 -0.41
N GLY A 16 -11.03 -5.35 -0.42
CA GLY A 16 -11.07 -6.44 0.55
C GLY A 16 -9.80 -7.30 0.53
N VAL A 17 -9.28 -7.62 -0.66
CA VAL A 17 -8.03 -8.36 -0.82
C VAL A 17 -6.83 -7.55 -0.31
N GLY A 18 -6.75 -6.25 -0.62
CA GLY A 18 -5.69 -5.36 -0.17
C GLY A 18 -5.64 -5.21 1.36
N VAL A 19 -6.79 -4.93 1.98
CA VAL A 19 -6.94 -4.89 3.44
C VAL A 19 -6.59 -6.24 4.05
N GLY A 20 -7.07 -7.34 3.47
CA GLY A 20 -6.76 -8.70 3.91
C GLY A 20 -5.25 -8.99 3.91
N ALA A 21 -4.55 -8.61 2.84
CA ALA A 21 -3.11 -8.78 2.72
C ALA A 21 -2.34 -8.00 3.81
N ILE A 22 -2.75 -6.76 4.11
CA ILE A 22 -2.17 -5.95 5.19
C ILE A 22 -2.36 -6.65 6.53
N VAL A 23 -3.59 -7.04 6.86
CA VAL A 23 -3.93 -7.67 8.14
C VAL A 23 -3.16 -8.97 8.33
N ILE A 24 -3.12 -9.82 7.29
CA ILE A 24 -2.38 -11.10 7.32
C ILE A 24 -0.88 -10.85 7.51
N GLY A 25 -0.31 -9.87 6.79
CA GLY A 25 1.10 -9.55 6.89
C GLY A 25 1.50 -9.02 8.28
N ILE A 26 0.67 -8.16 8.88
CA ILE A 26 0.87 -7.67 10.26
C ILE A 26 0.75 -8.81 11.27
N ALA A 27 -0.27 -9.67 11.13
CA ALA A 27 -0.47 -10.81 12.01
C ALA A 27 0.71 -11.79 11.92
N ALA A 28 1.15 -12.13 10.71
CA ALA A 28 2.29 -13.01 10.48
C ALA A 28 3.60 -12.42 11.05
N ALA A 29 3.83 -11.11 10.88
CA ALA A 29 4.98 -10.42 11.47
C ALA A 29 4.96 -10.46 13.00
N SER A 30 3.78 -10.26 13.61
CA SER A 30 3.59 -10.26 15.07
C SER A 30 3.77 -11.66 15.66
N VAL A 31 3.22 -12.69 15.03
CA VAL A 31 3.45 -14.10 15.41
C VAL A 31 4.93 -14.48 15.27
N ALA A 32 5.60 -14.02 14.22
CA ALA A 32 7.04 -14.27 14.04
C ALA A 32 7.90 -13.58 15.12
N ALA A 33 7.50 -12.40 15.60
CA ALA A 33 8.20 -11.69 16.67
C ALA A 33 8.12 -12.40 18.04
N LEU A 34 7.01 -13.11 18.29
CA LEU A 34 6.80 -13.92 19.49
C LEU A 34 7.64 -15.22 19.50
N ARG A 35 8.16 -15.67 18.35
CA ARG A 35 9.02 -16.87 18.28
C ARG A 35 10.38 -16.59 18.92
N PRO A 36 10.98 -17.55 19.66
CA PRO A 36 12.32 -17.40 20.24
C PRO A 36 13.33 -17.00 19.17
N ALA A 37 14.00 -15.87 19.36
CA ALA A 37 15.01 -15.39 18.43
C ALA A 37 16.40 -15.80 18.90
N VAL A 38 17.29 -15.98 17.93
CA VAL A 38 18.69 -16.31 18.17
C VAL A 38 19.36 -15.17 18.95
N PRO A 39 20.14 -15.45 20.01
CA PRO A 39 20.88 -14.43 20.75
C PRO A 39 21.73 -13.58 19.79
N GLY A 40 21.64 -12.26 19.91
CA GLY A 40 22.35 -11.30 19.05
C GLY A 40 21.58 -10.80 17.82
N SER A 41 20.37 -11.30 17.57
CA SER A 41 19.49 -10.76 16.51
C SER A 41 18.67 -9.56 16.99
N ASP A 42 18.73 -8.45 16.25
CA ASP A 42 17.92 -7.26 16.50
C ASP A 42 16.45 -7.52 16.08
N ARG A 43 15.69 -8.11 17.02
CA ARG A 43 14.28 -8.48 16.84
C ARG A 43 13.41 -7.30 16.40
N TYR A 44 13.73 -6.09 16.86
CA TYR A 44 13.00 -4.88 16.51
C TYR A 44 13.21 -4.54 15.03
N ARG A 45 14.46 -4.59 14.54
CA ARG A 45 14.78 -4.34 13.14
C ARG A 45 14.14 -5.36 12.19
N ILE A 46 14.16 -6.64 12.56
CA ILE A 46 13.54 -7.72 11.76
C ILE A 46 12.00 -7.57 11.72
N TYR A 47 11.39 -7.25 12.86
CA TYR A 47 9.95 -6.98 12.92
C TYR A 47 9.58 -5.79 12.03
N ARG A 48 10.29 -4.66 12.15
CA ARG A 48 10.05 -3.45 11.35
C ARG A 48 10.19 -3.70 9.84
N GLN A 49 11.17 -4.50 9.41
CA GLN A 49 11.33 -4.88 8.00
C GLN A 49 10.17 -5.74 7.48
N ARG A 50 9.69 -6.71 8.26
CA ARG A 50 8.56 -7.57 7.87
C ARG A 50 7.26 -6.79 7.79
N LEU A 51 7.03 -5.94 8.79
CA LEU A 51 5.86 -5.08 8.87
C LEU A 51 5.84 -4.08 7.69
N GLY A 52 6.99 -3.50 7.38
CA GLY A 52 7.15 -2.61 6.24
C GLY A 52 6.85 -3.26 4.89
N ARG A 53 7.36 -4.47 4.65
CA ARG A 53 7.06 -5.22 3.41
C ARG A 53 5.59 -5.58 3.29
N ALA A 54 4.95 -5.96 4.40
CA ALA A 54 3.52 -6.27 4.43
C ALA A 54 2.66 -5.05 4.10
N ILE A 55 2.99 -3.89 4.69
CA ILE A 55 2.30 -2.63 4.39
C ILE A 55 2.50 -2.23 2.93
N LEU A 56 3.73 -2.29 2.41
CA LEU A 56 4.04 -1.88 1.03
C LEU A 56 3.29 -2.73 0.01
N LEU A 57 3.26 -4.05 0.20
CA LEU A 57 2.49 -4.98 -0.64
C LEU A 57 0.97 -4.71 -0.56
N GLY A 58 0.49 -4.40 0.64
CA GLY A 58 -0.88 -3.95 0.85
C GLY A 58 -1.24 -2.66 0.11
N LEU A 59 -0.33 -1.68 0.15
CA LEU A 59 -0.50 -0.40 -0.54
C LEU A 59 -0.45 -0.57 -2.06
N GLU A 60 0.36 -1.47 -2.61
CA GLU A 60 0.37 -1.79 -4.04
C GLU A 60 -0.96 -2.40 -4.51
N LEU A 61 -1.59 -3.23 -3.68
CA LEU A 61 -2.92 -3.80 -3.94
C LEU A 61 -4.03 -2.74 -3.82
N LEU A 62 -3.98 -1.93 -2.75
CA LEU A 62 -4.93 -0.84 -2.55
C LEU A 62 -4.82 0.16 -3.70
N VAL A 63 -3.60 0.62 -4.04
CA VAL A 63 -3.02 0.89 -5.38
C VAL A 63 -3.91 0.70 -6.62
N ALA A 64 -4.10 -0.57 -6.96
CA ALA A 64 -4.88 -1.00 -8.10
C ALA A 64 -6.37 -0.69 -7.93
N ALA A 65 -6.91 -0.81 -6.71
CA ALA A 65 -8.34 -0.62 -6.41
C ALA A 65 -8.83 0.81 -6.74
N ASP A 66 -8.13 1.87 -6.30
CA ASP A 66 -8.59 3.23 -6.65
C ASP A 66 -8.38 3.57 -8.12
N ILE A 67 -7.39 2.97 -8.81
CA ILE A 67 -7.25 3.17 -10.27
C ILE A 67 -8.49 2.62 -10.98
N ILE A 68 -8.93 1.42 -10.59
CA ILE A 68 -10.16 0.81 -11.11
C ILE A 68 -11.38 1.70 -10.82
N ARG A 69 -11.48 2.21 -9.59
CA ARG A 69 -12.60 3.07 -9.15
C ARG A 69 -12.62 4.41 -9.89
N THR A 70 -11.46 5.02 -10.14
CA THR A 70 -11.35 6.33 -10.81
C THR A 70 -11.67 6.28 -12.30
N VAL A 71 -11.34 5.18 -12.98
CA VAL A 71 -11.57 5.05 -14.43
C VAL A 71 -13.03 4.72 -14.78
N ALA A 72 -13.80 4.16 -13.85
CA ALA A 72 -15.11 3.59 -14.15
C ALA A 72 -16.34 4.37 -13.68
N VAL A 73 -16.17 5.41 -12.87
CA VAL A 73 -17.30 6.22 -12.41
C VAL A 73 -17.61 7.27 -13.48
N THR A 74 -18.79 7.17 -14.08
CA THR A 74 -19.36 8.24 -14.91
C THR A 74 -19.54 9.49 -14.04
N PRO A 75 -18.92 10.62 -14.39
CA PRO A 75 -18.84 11.76 -13.49
C PRO A 75 -20.20 12.45 -13.39
N THR A 76 -20.82 12.36 -12.20
CA THR A 76 -21.69 13.42 -11.68
C THR A 76 -20.85 14.30 -10.77
N LEU A 77 -21.01 15.63 -10.81
CA LEU A 77 -20.11 16.56 -10.10
C LEU A 77 -20.02 16.29 -8.59
N THR A 78 -21.11 15.82 -7.96
CA THR A 78 -21.14 15.45 -6.54
C THR A 78 -20.33 14.18 -6.23
N ASN A 79 -20.51 13.12 -7.03
CA ASN A 79 -19.76 11.86 -6.83
C ASN A 79 -18.29 12.01 -7.22
N ALA A 80 -18.00 12.84 -8.22
CA ALA A 80 -16.64 13.18 -8.63
C ALA A 80 -15.89 13.93 -7.52
N GLY A 81 -16.57 14.81 -6.77
CA GLY A 81 -15.98 15.53 -5.64
C GLY A 81 -15.54 14.61 -4.50
N VAL A 82 -16.42 13.69 -4.07
CA VAL A 82 -16.09 12.71 -3.03
C VAL A 82 -14.96 11.78 -3.48
N LEU A 83 -15.00 11.32 -4.73
CA LEU A 83 -13.96 10.50 -5.31
C LEU A 83 -12.60 11.23 -5.36
N ALA A 84 -12.58 12.50 -5.78
CA ALA A 84 -11.36 13.30 -5.82
C ALA A 84 -10.74 13.45 -4.43
N VAL A 85 -11.54 13.68 -3.39
CA VAL A 85 -11.05 13.76 -2.00
C VAL A 85 -10.45 12.43 -1.54
N ILE A 86 -11.12 11.31 -1.82
CA ILE A 86 -10.63 9.96 -1.47
C ILE A 86 -9.28 9.69 -2.15
N VAL A 87 -9.16 10.00 -3.45
CA VAL A 87 -7.91 9.83 -4.21
C VAL A 87 -6.78 10.67 -3.61
N VAL A 88 -7.04 11.94 -3.27
CA VAL A 88 -6.04 12.83 -2.66
C VAL A 88 -5.55 12.29 -1.32
N ILE A 89 -6.46 11.86 -0.44
CA ILE A 89 -6.12 11.26 0.86
C ILE A 89 -5.23 10.03 0.64
N ARG A 90 -5.59 9.19 -0.33
CA ARG A 90 -4.87 7.94 -0.61
C ARG A 90 -3.50 8.18 -1.21
N THR A 91 -3.34 9.12 -2.14
CA THR A 91 -2.02 9.53 -2.64
C THR A 91 -1.15 10.05 -1.50
N PHE A 92 -1.69 10.88 -0.62
CA PHE A 92 -0.95 11.43 0.52
C PHE A 92 -0.53 10.34 1.53
N LEU A 93 -1.44 9.41 1.87
CA LEU A 93 -1.14 8.32 2.81
C LEU A 93 -0.13 7.32 2.24
N SER A 94 -0.28 6.89 0.98
CA SER A 94 0.71 6.03 0.32
C SER A 94 2.09 6.70 0.29
N PHE A 95 2.12 7.99 -0.06
CA PHE A 95 3.34 8.77 -0.13
C PHE A 95 4.03 8.92 1.24
N SER A 96 3.27 9.25 2.28
CA SER A 96 3.79 9.41 3.64
C SER A 96 4.38 8.10 4.18
N LEU A 97 3.73 6.97 3.91
CA LEU A 97 4.20 5.66 4.35
C LEU A 97 5.47 5.22 3.61
N GLU A 98 5.57 5.44 2.29
CA GLU A 98 6.80 5.17 1.54
C GLU A 98 7.99 5.97 2.08
N VAL A 99 7.79 7.24 2.42
CA VAL A 99 8.84 8.09 2.99
C VAL A 99 9.27 7.60 4.38
N GLU A 100 8.33 7.25 5.25
CA GLU A 100 8.63 6.76 6.60
C GLU A 100 9.36 5.40 6.57
N LEU A 101 8.97 4.51 5.66
CA LEU A 101 9.55 3.18 5.51
C LEU A 101 10.90 3.18 4.79
N GLY A 102 11.05 4.03 3.77
CA GLY A 102 12.29 4.16 3.01
C GLY A 102 13.33 5.07 3.67
N GLY A 103 12.91 5.97 4.58
CA GLY A 103 13.76 7.01 5.17
C GLY A 103 14.31 8.02 4.15
N ARG A 104 13.80 7.99 2.91
CA ARG A 104 14.31 8.71 1.74
C ARG A 104 13.11 9.31 1.03
N TRP A 105 13.17 10.58 0.66
CA TRP A 105 12.16 11.16 -0.21
C TRP A 105 12.18 10.43 -1.57
N PRO A 106 11.03 10.12 -2.19
CA PRO A 106 10.98 9.35 -3.45
C PRO A 106 11.67 10.04 -4.64
N TRP A 107 11.90 11.35 -4.56
CA TRP A 107 12.71 12.11 -5.54
C TRP A 107 14.22 12.10 -5.27
N HIS A 108 14.69 11.56 -4.14
CA HIS A 108 16.09 11.27 -3.90
C HIS A 108 16.44 9.84 -4.39
N ARG A 109 16.23 9.60 -5.68
CA ARG A 109 16.91 8.49 -6.35
C ARG A 109 18.33 8.96 -6.63
N GLU A 110 19.31 8.35 -5.96
CA GLU A 110 20.70 8.54 -6.33
C GLU A 110 20.84 8.23 -7.83
N PRO A 111 21.43 9.14 -8.63
CA PRO A 111 21.81 8.82 -9.99
C PRO A 111 22.70 7.58 -9.94
N ASP A 112 22.33 6.54 -10.69
CA ASP A 112 23.18 5.36 -10.88
C ASP A 112 24.59 5.84 -11.20
N ALA A 113 25.50 5.72 -10.23
CA ALA A 113 26.90 6.04 -10.45
C ALA A 113 27.39 5.05 -11.51
N PRO A 114 27.85 5.51 -12.69
CA PRO A 114 28.29 4.62 -13.73
C PRO A 114 29.44 3.77 -13.18
N SER A 115 29.28 2.46 -13.22
CA SER A 115 30.31 1.50 -12.86
C SER A 115 31.48 1.65 -13.83
N SER A 116 32.44 2.51 -13.48
CA SER A 116 33.75 2.52 -14.10
C SER A 116 34.62 1.46 -13.43
N ARG A 117 34.75 0.30 -14.06
CA ARG A 117 35.99 -0.47 -14.28
C ARG A 117 35.68 -1.91 -14.68
#